data_AF-A0A7S4CD99-F1
#
_entry.id   AF-A0A7S4CD99-F1
#
_cell.length_a   1.000
_cell.length_b   1.000
_cell.length_c   1.000
_cell.angle_alpha   90.00
_cell.angle_beta   90.00
_cell.angle_gamma   90.00
#
_symmetry.space_group_name_H-M   'P 1'
#
loop_
_entity.id
_entity.type
_entity.pdbx_description
1 polymer ?
#
loop_
_entity_poly.entity_id
_entity_poly.type
_entity_poly.pdbx_seq_one_letter_code
_entity_poly.pdbx_strand_id
1 'polypeptide(L)'
;ADGGQLQRLFAQHRLKGAFVGHDHYNDFCGRLEGVLLCYGLKSGYEDDYYTDPQTRRDWMGTRTVQLTIDGTDEGALPSVRVDTWRTLHDGTVLDEASTSNAPHVAQSSCDLQPSVLWWYAAWLLVFVVLRLAWVAFTYAKKQRKCCRRLWPVAYGCIACAFSF
;
A
#
# COMPACT_ATOMS: atom_id res chain seq x y z
N ALA A 1 18.29 -6.51 18.57
CA ALA A 1 17.33 -5.73 17.78
C ALA A 1 17.10 -6.50 16.50
N ASP A 2 15.91 -7.07 16.34
CA ASP A 2 15.64 -8.08 15.32
C ASP A 2 15.27 -7.39 14.01
N GLY A 3 16.29 -6.79 13.38
CA GLY A 3 16.12 -6.14 12.09
C GLY A 3 15.74 -7.13 11.01
N GLY A 4 14.80 -6.72 10.15
CA GLY A 4 14.39 -7.46 8.96
C GLY A 4 15.56 -7.72 8.01
N GLN A 5 15.38 -8.63 7.04
CA GLN A 5 16.49 -9.09 6.16
C GLN A 5 17.20 -7.94 5.43
N LEU A 6 16.46 -6.90 5.01
CA LEU A 6 17.02 -5.72 4.36
C LEU A 6 17.94 -4.90 5.28
N GLN A 7 17.56 -4.74 6.54
CA GLN A 7 18.35 -4.00 7.52
C GLN A 7 19.69 -4.71 7.82
N ARG A 8 19.69 -6.05 7.80
CA ARG A 8 20.92 -6.84 7.94
C ARG A 8 21.87 -6.64 6.76
N LEU A 9 21.34 -6.61 5.54
CA LEU A 9 22.11 -6.28 4.34
C LEU A 9 22.74 -4.89 4.44
N PHE A 10 21.98 -3.89 4.88
CA PHE A 10 22.46 -2.52 5.04
C PHE A 10 23.60 -2.42 6.06
N ALA A 11 23.46 -3.09 7.20
CA ALA A 11 24.48 -3.13 8.24
C ALA A 11 25.74 -3.89 7.80
N GLN A 12 25.57 -5.06 7.16
CA GLN A 12 26.68 -5.91 6.72
C GLN A 12 27.55 -5.22 5.64
N HIS A 13 26.92 -4.49 4.72
CA HIS A 13 27.61 -3.86 3.59
C HIS A 13 27.94 -2.37 3.80
N ARG A 14 27.68 -1.82 4.98
CA ARG A 14 27.97 -0.42 5.35
C ARG A 14 27.46 0.59 4.30
N LEU A 15 26.25 0.35 3.78
CA LEU A 15 25.68 1.17 2.72
C LEU A 15 25.47 2.61 3.19
N LYS A 16 25.76 3.57 2.31
CA LYS A 16 25.52 5.00 2.55
C LYS A 16 24.19 5.46 1.96
N GLY A 17 23.75 4.80 0.89
CA GLY A 17 22.45 5.00 0.28
C GLY A 17 22.03 3.83 -0.62
N ALA A 18 20.74 3.80 -0.95
CA ALA A 18 20.10 2.87 -1.87
C ALA A 18 19.17 3.66 -2.79
N PHE A 19 19.34 3.49 -4.10
CA PHE A 19 18.52 4.13 -5.12
C PHE A 19 17.67 3.04 -5.77
N VAL A 20 16.35 3.18 -5.65
CA VAL A 20 15.39 2.14 -6.01
C VAL A 20 14.39 2.65 -7.04
N GLY A 21 13.82 1.73 -7.81
CA GLY A 21 12.75 2.00 -8.77
C GLY A 21 11.56 1.08 -8.53
N HIS A 22 10.89 0.67 -9.60
CA HIS A 22 9.75 -0.26 -9.63
C HIS A 22 8.42 0.30 -9.13
N ASP A 23 8.42 1.13 -8.08
CA ASP A 23 7.24 1.90 -7.71
C ASP A 23 7.24 3.23 -8.45
N HIS A 24 6.26 3.39 -9.36
CA HIS A 24 6.19 4.53 -10.26
C HIS A 24 5.49 5.76 -9.62
N TYR A 25 5.01 5.62 -8.39
CA TYR A 25 4.27 6.66 -7.66
C TYR A 25 4.91 7.06 -6.35
N ASN A 26 6.01 6.39 -5.99
CA ASN A 26 6.74 6.68 -4.79
C ASN A 26 7.91 7.63 -5.10
N ASP A 27 7.89 8.80 -4.49
CA ASP A 27 8.95 9.81 -4.60
C ASP A 27 9.81 9.89 -3.34
N PHE A 28 9.63 8.99 -2.38
CA PHE A 28 10.32 9.00 -1.09
C PHE A 28 11.83 9.15 -1.26
N CYS A 29 12.41 10.06 -0.49
CA CYS A 29 13.85 10.22 -0.33
C CYS A 29 14.14 10.64 1.11
N GLY A 30 14.82 9.78 1.85
CA GLY A 30 15.05 10.00 3.27
C GLY A 30 15.92 8.92 3.89
N ARG A 31 16.31 9.11 5.16
CA ARG A 31 17.12 8.12 5.88
C ARG A 31 16.24 7.06 6.52
N LEU A 32 16.46 5.82 6.12
CA LEU A 32 15.92 4.63 6.78
C LEU A 32 17.08 3.91 7.46
N GLU A 33 17.05 3.81 8.78
CA GLU A 33 18.10 3.11 9.57
C GLU A 33 19.52 3.64 9.28
N GLY A 34 19.64 4.95 9.05
CA GLY A 34 20.91 5.62 8.73
C GLY A 34 21.34 5.55 7.26
N VAL A 35 20.67 4.74 6.43
CA VAL A 35 20.91 4.63 4.98
C VAL A 35 19.98 5.58 4.23
N LEU A 36 20.52 6.37 3.30
CA LEU A 36 19.70 7.22 2.42
C LEU A 36 18.96 6.36 1.39
N LEU A 37 17.65 6.25 1.47
CA LEU A 37 16.81 5.53 0.50
C LEU A 37 16.05 6.53 -0.35
N CYS A 38 16.24 6.49 -1.68
CA CYS A 38 15.55 7.39 -2.60
C CYS A 38 15.02 6.67 -3.84
N TYR A 39 13.80 7.01 -4.25
CA TYR A 39 13.16 6.49 -5.46
C TYR A 39 13.54 7.28 -6.72
N GLY A 40 13.72 6.60 -7.85
CA GLY A 40 14.19 7.20 -9.11
C GLY A 40 13.19 8.08 -9.87
N LEU A 41 11.91 8.08 -9.47
CA LEU A 41 10.77 8.50 -10.28
C LEU A 41 10.59 7.66 -11.55
N LYS A 42 9.44 7.84 -12.20
CA LYS A 42 9.11 7.19 -13.45
C LYS A 42 9.57 8.03 -14.65
N SER A 43 10.38 7.42 -15.51
CA SER A 43 10.67 7.93 -16.85
C SER A 43 9.94 7.11 -17.92
N GLY A 44 9.14 7.76 -18.78
CA GLY A 44 8.47 7.12 -19.91
C GLY A 44 6.94 7.24 -19.87
N TYR A 45 6.28 6.89 -20.97
CA TYR A 45 4.81 6.99 -21.11
C TYR A 45 4.08 5.68 -20.83
N GLU A 46 4.80 4.58 -20.81
CA GLU A 46 4.28 3.25 -20.55
C GLU A 46 4.12 3.11 -19.04
N ASP A 47 2.88 3.26 -18.57
CA ASP A 47 2.30 2.54 -17.42
C ASP A 47 0.79 2.55 -17.51
N ASP A 48 0.24 1.54 -16.86
CA ASP A 48 -1.10 0.98 -16.89
C ASP A 48 -1.97 1.34 -15.67
N TYR A 49 -1.41 2.04 -14.67
CA TYR A 49 -2.14 2.35 -13.43
C TYR A 49 -2.97 3.65 -13.45
N TYR A 50 -2.58 4.66 -14.24
CA TYR A 50 -3.37 5.89 -14.41
C TYR A 50 -3.94 6.01 -15.81
N THR A 51 -5.28 6.05 -15.89
CA THR A 51 -6.01 6.28 -17.13
C THR A 51 -5.98 7.75 -17.56
N ASP A 52 -5.78 8.68 -16.63
CA ASP A 52 -5.75 10.12 -16.91
C ASP A 52 -4.34 10.56 -17.42
N PRO A 53 -4.23 11.21 -18.58
CA PRO A 53 -2.97 11.72 -19.10
C PRO A 53 -2.31 12.80 -18.24
N GLN A 54 -3.08 13.60 -17.49
CA GLN A 54 -2.53 14.70 -16.71
C GLN A 54 -1.78 14.19 -15.49
N THR A 55 -2.44 13.34 -14.69
CA THR A 55 -1.82 12.64 -13.55
C THR A 55 -0.60 11.81 -13.97
N ARG A 56 -0.58 11.22 -15.19
CA ARG A 56 0.63 10.56 -15.69
C ARG A 56 1.82 11.51 -15.86
N ARG A 57 1.59 12.75 -16.31
CA ARG A 57 2.66 13.73 -16.57
C ARG A 57 3.18 14.37 -15.29
N ASP A 58 2.30 14.63 -14.33
CA ASP A 58 2.66 15.32 -13.08
C ASP A 58 3.62 14.48 -12.19
N TRP A 59 3.57 13.15 -12.32
CA TRP A 59 4.44 12.21 -11.57
C TRP A 59 5.61 11.66 -12.40
N MET A 60 5.71 12.05 -13.66
CA MET A 60 6.84 11.68 -14.51
C MET A 60 8.03 12.59 -14.24
N GLY A 61 9.21 11.98 -14.14
CA GLY A 61 10.44 12.70 -13.92
C GLY A 61 11.62 11.79 -13.74
N THR A 62 12.73 12.39 -13.36
CA THR A 62 13.96 11.71 -13.02
C THR A 62 14.49 12.27 -11.71
N ARG A 63 15.05 11.41 -10.87
CA ARG A 63 15.86 11.83 -9.73
C ARG A 63 17.34 11.83 -10.13
N THR A 64 17.96 13.00 -10.02
CA THR A 64 19.40 13.11 -10.17
C THR A 64 20.06 12.98 -8.81
N VAL A 65 21.20 12.29 -8.79
CA VAL A 65 21.98 12.04 -7.57
C VAL A 65 23.41 12.48 -7.84
N GLN A 66 23.89 13.41 -7.02
CA GLN A 66 25.27 13.85 -7.04
C GLN A 66 25.99 13.32 -5.80
N LEU A 67 27.10 12.62 -6.02
CA LEU A 67 27.96 12.11 -4.98
C LEU A 67 29.20 12.99 -4.90
N THR A 68 29.45 13.58 -3.73
CA THR A 68 30.71 14.25 -3.41
C THR A 68 31.47 13.39 -2.41
N ILE A 69 32.72 13.10 -2.72
CA ILE A 69 33.57 12.24 -1.91
C ILE A 69 34.70 13.11 -1.38
N ASP A 70 34.68 13.39 -0.08
CA ASP A 70 35.64 14.25 0.61
C ASP A 70 36.52 13.41 1.55
N GLY A 71 37.84 13.66 1.52
CA GLY A 71 38.83 13.06 2.42
C GLY A 71 39.48 11.79 1.87
N THR A 72 40.80 11.89 1.65
CA THR A 72 41.72 10.77 1.36
C THR A 72 42.84 10.75 2.39
N ASP A 73 42.52 10.88 3.67
CA ASP A 73 43.52 10.68 4.71
C ASP A 73 43.84 9.17 4.77
N GLU A 74 45.12 8.82 4.72
CA GLU A 74 45.57 7.42 4.77
C GLU A 74 44.98 6.73 6.02
N GLY A 75 44.09 5.77 5.80
CA GLY A 75 43.47 4.96 6.87
C GLY A 75 42.05 5.38 7.30
N ALA A 76 41.50 6.50 6.81
CA ALA A 76 40.11 6.88 7.05
C ALA A 76 39.19 6.47 5.89
N LEU A 77 37.94 6.11 6.20
CA LEU A 77 36.92 5.92 5.16
C LEU A 77 36.53 7.27 4.57
N PRO A 78 36.42 7.39 3.24
CA PRO A 78 36.04 8.64 2.61
C PRO A 78 34.65 9.07 3.10
N SER A 79 34.51 10.36 3.38
CA SER A 79 33.21 10.93 3.66
C SER A 79 32.45 11.11 2.35
N VAL A 80 31.21 10.65 2.31
CA VAL A 80 30.36 10.72 1.11
C VAL A 80 29.18 11.62 1.44
N ARG A 81 29.10 12.75 0.73
CA ARG A 81 27.96 13.65 0.73
C ARG A 81 27.11 13.35 -0.50
N VAL A 82 25.80 13.30 -0.31
CA VAL A 82 24.84 12.99 -1.37
C VAL A 82 23.86 14.14 -1.49
N ASP A 83 23.80 14.74 -2.68
CA ASP A 83 22.77 15.69 -3.07
C ASP A 83 21.83 15.06 -4.07
N THR A 84 20.58 15.50 -4.06
CA THR A 84 19.59 14.99 -4.99
C THR A 84 18.50 16.02 -5.26
N TRP A 85 18.00 15.99 -6.48
CA TRP A 85 16.91 16.83 -6.95
C TRP A 85 16.08 16.05 -7.95
N ARG A 86 14.83 16.48 -8.12
CA ARG A 86 13.91 15.91 -9.10
C ARG A 86 13.79 16.84 -10.29
N THR A 87 13.79 16.27 -11.49
CA THR A 87 13.42 16.97 -12.71
C THR A 87 12.14 16.36 -13.23
N LEU A 88 11.06 17.13 -13.22
CA LEU A 88 9.75 16.70 -13.72
C LEU A 88 9.70 16.74 -15.25
N HIS A 89 8.68 16.11 -15.82
CA HIS A 89 8.47 16.03 -17.26
C HIS A 89 8.35 17.40 -17.95
N ASP A 90 7.82 18.41 -17.26
CA ASP A 90 7.70 19.79 -17.75
C ASP A 90 9.02 20.59 -17.66
N GLY A 91 10.09 19.97 -17.16
CA GLY A 91 11.40 20.59 -16.95
C GLY A 91 11.54 21.30 -15.60
N THR A 92 10.51 21.30 -14.75
CA THR A 92 10.59 21.85 -13.40
C THR A 92 11.61 21.08 -12.58
N VAL A 93 12.54 21.81 -11.94
CA VAL A 93 13.53 21.24 -11.01
C VAL A 93 13.07 21.51 -9.58
N LEU A 94 12.93 20.44 -8.81
CA LEU A 94 12.60 20.48 -7.39
C LEU A 94 13.84 20.05 -6.60
N ASP A 95 14.49 21.03 -5.98
CA ASP A 95 15.61 20.77 -5.08
C ASP A 95 15.08 20.20 -3.76
N GLU A 96 15.57 19.02 -3.41
CA GLU A 96 15.38 18.45 -2.09
C GLU A 96 16.64 18.76 -1.30
N ALA A 97 16.50 19.57 -0.24
CA ALA A 97 17.61 20.01 0.58
C ALA A 97 18.54 18.82 0.92
N SER A 98 19.86 19.02 0.74
CA SER A 98 20.90 18.03 1.03
C SER A 98 20.59 17.33 2.36
N THR A 99 20.42 16.01 2.35
CA THR A 99 19.98 15.21 3.52
C THR A 99 21.09 15.07 4.57
N SER A 100 21.56 16.21 5.07
CA SER A 100 22.26 16.34 6.33
C SER A 100 21.20 16.59 7.42
N ASN A 101 20.67 15.49 7.95
CA ASN A 101 19.98 15.40 9.25
C ASN A 101 18.54 15.90 9.41
N ALA A 102 17.78 16.26 8.37
CA ALA A 102 16.35 16.52 8.52
C ALA A 102 15.50 15.27 8.16
N PRO A 103 14.53 14.85 9.00
CA PRO A 103 13.53 13.89 8.58
C PRO A 103 12.65 14.54 7.50
N HIS A 104 12.77 14.06 6.26
CA HIS A 104 11.83 14.44 5.21
C HIS A 104 10.45 13.89 5.59
N VAL A 105 9.51 14.79 5.83
CA VAL A 105 8.09 14.47 5.87
C VAL A 105 7.72 14.02 4.46
N ALA A 106 7.62 12.71 4.25
CA ALA A 106 7.00 12.16 3.07
C ALA A 106 5.57 12.73 3.01
N GLN A 107 5.29 13.56 2.02
CA GLN A 107 3.91 13.87 1.67
C GLN A 107 3.33 12.65 0.95
N SER A 108 3.10 11.57 1.70
CA SER A 108 2.19 10.54 1.27
C SER A 108 0.79 11.13 1.40
N SER A 109 0.31 11.80 0.36
CA SER A 109 -1.12 11.97 0.16
C SER A 109 -1.71 10.59 -0.13
N CYS A 110 -1.84 9.78 0.93
CA CYS A 110 -2.74 8.63 0.95
C CYS A 110 -4.18 9.16 1.03
N ASP A 111 -4.59 9.96 0.05
CA ASP A 111 -6.00 10.18 -0.22
C ASP A 111 -6.50 8.88 -0.84
N LEU A 112 -6.98 7.98 0.01
CA LEU A 112 -7.72 6.81 -0.44
C LEU A 112 -8.86 7.33 -1.33
N GLN A 113 -8.75 7.13 -2.64
CA GLN A 113 -9.77 7.58 -3.57
C GLN A 113 -11.13 7.02 -3.10
N PRO A 114 -12.16 7.85 -2.92
CA PRO A 114 -13.44 7.42 -2.35
C PRO A 114 -14.07 6.26 -3.12
N SER A 115 -13.74 6.08 -4.40
CA SER A 115 -14.17 4.97 -5.25
C SER A 115 -13.80 3.58 -4.69
N VAL A 116 -12.62 3.42 -4.09
CA VAL A 116 -12.15 2.13 -3.58
C VAL A 116 -12.95 1.70 -2.34
N LEU A 117 -13.29 2.65 -1.47
CA LEU A 117 -14.13 2.38 -0.29
C LEU A 117 -15.55 1.95 -0.68
N TRP A 118 -16.11 2.51 -1.75
CA TRP A 118 -17.41 2.10 -2.29
C TRP A 118 -17.38 0.66 -2.82
N TRP A 119 -16.30 0.24 -3.47
CA TRP A 119 -16.14 -1.16 -3.92
C TRP A 119 -16.11 -2.14 -2.75
N TYR A 120 -15.35 -1.85 -1.69
CA TYR A 120 -15.29 -2.71 -0.51
C TYR A 120 -16.62 -2.74 0.26
N ALA A 121 -17.31 -1.60 0.39
CA ALA A 121 -18.62 -1.53 1.03
C ALA A 121 -19.68 -2.35 0.28
N ALA A 122 -19.70 -2.27 -1.06
CA ALA A 122 -20.60 -3.06 -1.90
C ALA A 122 -20.33 -4.57 -1.76
N TRP A 123 -19.06 -4.98 -1.77
CA TRP A 123 -18.68 -6.37 -1.56
C TRP A 123 -19.04 -6.90 -0.17
N LEU A 124 -18.81 -6.10 0.87
CA LEU A 124 -19.23 -6.43 2.24
C LEU A 124 -20.74 -6.64 2.34
N LEU A 125 -21.53 -5.76 1.70
CA LEU A 125 -22.99 -5.89 1.69
C LEU A 125 -23.44 -7.20 1.03
N VAL A 126 -22.85 -7.57 -0.11
CA VAL A 126 -23.12 -8.85 -0.79
C VAL A 126 -22.78 -10.03 0.12
N PHE A 127 -21.61 -10.02 0.76
CA PHE A 127 -21.22 -11.10 1.69
C PHE A 127 -22.16 -11.23 2.88
N VAL A 128 -22.61 -10.12 3.46
CA VAL A 128 -23.56 -10.10 4.57
C VAL A 128 -24.92 -10.66 4.14
N VAL A 129 -25.44 -10.23 2.98
CA VAL A 129 -26.71 -10.74 2.44
C VAL A 129 -26.64 -12.25 2.17
N LEU A 130 -25.57 -12.72 1.54
CA LEU A 130 -25.37 -14.15 1.28
C LEU A 130 -25.25 -14.97 2.58
N ARG A 131 -24.55 -14.44 3.59
CA ARG A 131 -24.47 -15.06 4.93
C ARG A 131 -25.83 -15.17 5.60
N LEU A 132 -26.62 -14.09 5.59
CA LEU A 132 -27.96 -14.08 6.18
C LEU A 132 -28.90 -15.04 5.44
N ALA A 133 -28.86 -15.06 4.10
CA ALA A 133 -29.63 -16.00 3.29
C ALA A 133 -29.25 -17.45 3.59
N TRP A 134 -27.96 -17.76 3.78
CA TRP A 134 -27.50 -19.09 4.15
C TRP A 134 -27.95 -19.49 5.57
N VAL A 135 -27.89 -18.58 6.54
CA VAL A 135 -28.41 -18.81 7.89
C VAL A 135 -29.91 -19.06 7.86
N ALA A 136 -30.68 -18.26 7.12
CA ALA A 136 -32.12 -18.47 6.94
C ALA A 136 -32.43 -19.82 6.27
N PHE A 137 -31.67 -20.20 5.23
CA PHE A 137 -31.82 -21.48 4.55
C PHE A 137 -31.50 -22.68 5.46
N THR A 138 -30.43 -22.61 6.24
CA THR A 138 -30.06 -23.66 7.18
C THR A 138 -31.06 -23.78 8.33
N TYR A 139 -31.58 -22.65 8.83
CA TYR A 139 -32.66 -22.61 9.81
C TYR A 139 -33.95 -23.25 9.26
N ALA A 140 -34.37 -22.87 8.05
CA ALA A 140 -35.53 -23.47 7.37
C ALA A 140 -35.37 -24.98 7.10
N LYS A 141 -34.15 -25.44 6.79
CA LYS A 141 -33.84 -26.87 6.61
C LYS A 141 -33.92 -27.62 7.95
N LYS A 142 -33.52 -27.01 9.06
CA LYS A 142 -33.65 -27.57 10.41
C LYS A 142 -35.13 -27.69 10.82
N GLN A 143 -35.93 -26.65 10.59
CA GLN A 143 -37.37 -26.66 10.83
C GLN A 143 -38.11 -27.76 10.04
N ARG A 144 -37.78 -27.94 8.75
CA ARG A 144 -38.34 -29.02 7.92
C ARG A 144 -37.99 -30.43 8.41
N LYS A 145 -36.81 -30.62 9.02
CA LYS A 145 -36.43 -31.91 9.63
C LYS A 145 -37.17 -32.17 10.94
N CYS A 146 -37.46 -31.14 11.74
CA CYS A 146 -38.31 -31.27 12.94
C CYS A 146 -39.76 -31.65 12.55
N CYS A 147 -40.34 -30.99 11.55
CA CYS A 147 -41.71 -31.34 11.10
C CYS A 147 -41.80 -32.75 10.49
N ARG A 148 -40.79 -33.23 9.75
CA ARG A 148 -40.81 -34.61 9.21
C ARG A 148 -40.55 -35.70 10.26
N ARG A 149 -39.90 -35.40 11.38
CA ARG A 149 -39.61 -36.40 12.43
C ARG A 149 -40.73 -36.56 13.46
N LEU A 150 -41.69 -35.63 13.49
CA LEU A 150 -42.90 -35.67 14.33
C LEU A 150 -44.12 -36.29 13.61
N TRP A 151 -43.94 -36.83 12.40
CA TRP A 151 -45.01 -37.44 11.59
C TRP A 151 -44.76 -38.96 11.43
N PRO A 152 -44.78 -39.72 12.54
CA PRO A 152 -45.75 -40.82 12.55
C PRO A 152 -46.53 -40.94 13.86
N VAL A 153 -46.72 -39.86 14.62
CA VAL A 153 -47.67 -39.87 15.75
C VAL A 153 -48.43 -38.54 15.77
N ALA A 154 -49.76 -38.65 15.88
CA ALA A 154 -50.73 -37.55 15.92
C ALA A 154 -51.13 -36.95 14.55
N TYR A 155 -51.97 -37.72 13.84
CA TYR A 155 -53.23 -37.13 13.38
C TYR A 155 -53.89 -36.42 14.57
N GLY A 156 -54.10 -35.11 14.46
CA GLY A 156 -54.84 -34.33 15.45
C GLY A 156 -54.01 -33.23 16.09
N CYS A 157 -53.96 -32.07 15.41
CA CYS A 157 -54.15 -30.75 16.03
C CYS A 157 -54.05 -29.69 14.93
N ILE A 158 -55.17 -29.53 14.22
CA ILE A 158 -55.57 -28.25 13.64
C ILE A 158 -55.82 -27.33 14.83
N ALA A 159 -54.88 -26.44 15.15
CA ALA A 159 -55.11 -25.11 15.73
C ALA A 159 -53.79 -24.51 16.21
N CYS A 160 -53.74 -23.18 16.22
CA CYS A 160 -52.67 -22.32 16.72
C CYS A 160 -51.45 -22.14 15.80
N ALA A 161 -51.59 -21.28 14.79
CA ALA A 161 -50.76 -20.07 14.66
C ALA A 161 -51.21 -19.22 13.47
N PHE A 162 -52.46 -18.75 13.50
CA PHE A 162 -52.90 -17.55 12.78
C PHE A 162 -53.72 -16.74 13.79
N SER A 163 -53.04 -15.84 14.50
CA SER A 163 -53.65 -14.71 15.22
C SER A 163 -52.53 -13.73 15.59
N PHE A 164 -52.55 -12.59 14.88
CA PHE A 164 -51.90 -11.29 15.14
C PHE A 164 -50.36 -11.22 15.21
#